data_AF-A0A3Q8XBZ5-F1
#
_entry.id   AF-A0A3Q8XBZ5-F1
#
_cell.length_a   1.000
_cell.length_b   1.000
_cell.length_c   1.000
_cell.angle_alpha   90.00
_cell.angle_beta   90.00
_cell.angle_gamma   90.00
#
_symmetry.space_group_name_H-M   'P 1'
#
loop_
_entity.id
_entity.type
_entity.pdbx_description
1 polymer ?
#
loop_
_entity_poly.entity_id
_entity_poly.type
_entity_poly.pdbx_seq_one_letter_code
_entity_poly.pdbx_strand_id
1 'polypeptide(L)'
;MLAEQEGAPSEGAGAKPATAAAARRPERLLLVAHGSREAVFHGRWREGMAALAERVRELGGFAGAHSAMLLPNQAACKLRALQRRYPDDAFIVVPLFLSEGYFTRTVIPTRLAGLNYRYNGRALLPSPQIARWMERQIREWISSL
;
A
#
# COMPACT_ATOMS: atom_id res chain seq x y z
N MET A 1 6.19 48.04 -59.62
CA MET A 1 4.99 47.24 -59.94
C MET A 1 5.21 45.90 -59.24
N LEU A 2 4.92 45.84 -57.93
CA LEU A 2 3.65 45.34 -57.34
C LEU A 2 3.41 43.87 -57.75
N ALA A 3 3.27 42.88 -56.87
CA ALA A 3 2.86 42.92 -55.47
C ALA A 3 3.34 41.66 -54.71
N GLU A 4 3.51 41.84 -53.40
CA GLU A 4 3.43 40.78 -52.39
C GLU A 4 2.03 40.13 -52.41
N GLN A 5 1.95 38.84 -52.11
CA GLN A 5 0.84 38.26 -51.35
C GLN A 5 1.33 37.12 -50.45
N GLU A 6 1.01 37.27 -49.16
CA GLU A 6 1.10 36.29 -48.08
C GLU A 6 0.10 35.13 -48.26
N GLY A 7 0.34 33.98 -47.60
CA GLY A 7 -0.69 32.93 -47.53
C GLY A 7 -0.27 31.58 -46.94
N ALA A 8 0.00 31.56 -45.63
CA ALA A 8 -0.21 30.48 -44.64
C ALA A 8 0.37 29.04 -44.84
N PRO A 9 0.89 28.42 -43.74
CA PRO A 9 1.33 27.03 -43.72
C PRO A 9 0.15 26.08 -43.48
N SER A 10 0.01 25.01 -44.28
CA SER A 10 -0.94 23.93 -43.99
C SER A 10 -0.25 22.77 -43.27
N GLU A 11 -0.60 22.69 -41.99
CA GLU A 11 -0.78 21.49 -41.17
C GLU A 11 0.34 20.45 -41.17
N GLY A 12 1.15 20.57 -40.12
CA GLY A 12 1.92 19.45 -39.62
C GLY A 12 1.01 18.24 -39.36
N ALA A 13 1.42 17.09 -39.92
CA ALA A 13 1.16 15.82 -39.28
C ALA A 13 1.95 15.81 -37.96
N GLY A 14 1.39 16.47 -36.95
CA GLY A 14 1.83 16.36 -35.57
C GLY A 14 1.63 14.91 -35.18
N ALA A 15 2.69 14.12 -35.32
CA ALA A 15 2.86 12.92 -34.53
C ALA A 15 2.74 13.39 -33.07
N LYS A 16 1.55 13.18 -32.51
CA LYS A 16 1.24 13.43 -31.10
C LYS A 16 2.43 12.88 -30.32
N PRO A 17 3.16 13.69 -29.54
CA PRO A 17 4.21 13.14 -28.71
C PRO A 17 3.50 12.11 -27.83
N ALA A 18 3.86 10.85 -28.03
CA ALA A 18 3.47 9.78 -27.13
C ALA A 18 3.90 10.29 -25.76
N THR A 19 2.92 10.66 -24.94
CA THR A 19 3.17 11.08 -23.57
C THR A 19 3.88 9.90 -22.96
N ALA A 20 5.20 10.00 -22.81
CA ALA A 20 5.99 8.96 -22.21
C ALA A 20 5.34 8.74 -20.85
N ALA A 21 4.61 7.62 -20.70
CA ALA A 21 4.03 7.23 -19.45
C ALA A 21 5.22 7.19 -18.49
N ALA A 22 5.31 8.19 -17.61
CA ALA A 22 6.42 8.30 -16.67
C ALA A 22 6.58 6.92 -16.04
N ALA A 23 7.74 6.29 -16.25
CA ALA A 23 7.96 4.91 -15.86
C ALA A 23 7.51 4.76 -14.41
N ARG A 24 6.42 4.01 -14.19
CA ARG A 24 5.76 3.98 -12.90
C ARG A 24 6.73 3.31 -11.93
N ARG A 25 7.19 4.05 -10.92
CA ARG A 25 8.11 3.53 -9.90
C ARG A 25 7.56 2.23 -9.32
N PRO A 26 8.39 1.19 -9.11
CA PRO A 26 7.92 -0.05 -8.50
C PRO A 26 7.31 0.25 -7.12
N GLU A 27 6.14 -0.31 -6.85
CA GLU A 27 5.42 -0.07 -5.60
C GLU A 27 5.68 -1.20 -4.60
N ARG A 28 5.98 -0.84 -3.35
CA ARG A 28 6.13 -1.79 -2.24
C ARG A 28 5.17 -1.47 -1.10
N LEU A 29 4.68 -2.52 -0.45
CA LEU A 29 3.78 -2.41 0.69
C LEU A 29 4.51 -2.58 2.03
N LEU A 30 4.05 -1.84 3.03
CA LEU A 30 4.28 -2.13 4.44
C LEU A 30 2.94 -2.27 5.16
N LEU A 31 2.55 -3.50 5.46
CA LEU A 31 1.37 -3.81 6.27
C LEU A 31 1.69 -3.57 7.74
N VAL A 32 0.97 -2.66 8.38
CA VAL A 32 1.18 -2.29 9.79
C VAL A 32 0.01 -2.81 10.61
N ALA A 33 0.30 -3.71 11.54
CA ALA A 33 -0.67 -4.24 12.50
C ALA A 33 -0.33 -3.80 13.93
N HIS A 34 -1.26 -4.03 14.85
CA HIS A 34 -1.02 -3.75 16.26
C HIS A 34 0.13 -4.62 16.81
N GLY A 35 0.06 -5.94 16.66
CA GLY A 35 1.01 -6.89 17.23
C GLY A 35 0.80 -7.14 18.74
N SER A 36 1.66 -7.95 19.33
CA SER A 36 1.66 -8.32 20.75
C SER A 36 3.08 -8.40 21.33
N ARG A 37 3.22 -8.10 22.63
CA ARG A 37 4.47 -8.29 23.41
C ARG A 37 4.63 -9.71 23.93
N GLU A 38 3.55 -10.46 24.02
CA GLU A 38 3.54 -11.83 24.51
C GLU A 38 4.19 -12.75 23.49
N ALA A 39 5.18 -13.55 23.90
CA ALA A 39 6.05 -14.29 22.98
C ALA A 39 5.27 -15.23 22.03
N VAL A 40 4.30 -15.99 22.57
CA VAL A 40 3.47 -16.91 21.78
C VAL A 40 2.64 -16.18 20.73
N PHE A 41 2.03 -15.05 21.13
CA PHE A 41 1.24 -14.24 20.20
C PHE A 41 2.13 -13.52 19.19
N HIS A 42 3.33 -13.11 19.59
CA HIS A 42 4.29 -12.45 18.70
C HIS A 42 4.69 -13.34 17.51
N GLY A 43 4.96 -14.63 17.75
CA GLY A 43 5.26 -15.60 16.70
C GLY A 43 4.12 -15.74 15.70
N ARG A 44 2.90 -16.00 16.20
CA ARG A 44 1.69 -16.13 15.37
C ARG A 44 1.39 -14.87 14.56
N TRP A 45 1.52 -13.70 15.19
CA TRP A 45 1.38 -12.42 14.50
C TRP A 45 2.39 -12.28 13.37
N ARG A 46 3.66 -12.62 13.61
CA ARG A 46 4.71 -12.49 12.60
C ARG A 46 4.45 -13.40 11.40
N GLU A 47 4.14 -14.67 11.64
CA GLU A 47 3.87 -15.66 10.61
C GLU A 47 2.63 -15.31 9.79
N GLY A 48 1.49 -15.04 10.46
CA GLY A 48 0.25 -14.68 9.78
C GLY A 48 0.38 -13.39 8.95
N MET A 49 1.08 -12.38 9.49
CA MET A 49 1.32 -11.13 8.77
C MET A 49 2.26 -11.29 7.57
N ALA A 50 3.27 -12.15 7.68
CA ALA A 50 4.18 -12.43 6.57
C ALA A 50 3.43 -13.16 5.43
N ALA A 51 2.65 -14.18 5.77
CA ALA A 51 1.81 -14.89 4.80
C ALA A 51 0.81 -13.95 4.11
N LEU A 52 0.16 -13.07 4.88
CA LEU A 52 -0.76 -12.09 4.31
C LEU A 52 -0.03 -11.08 3.39
N ALA A 53 1.14 -10.58 3.80
CA ALA A 53 1.93 -9.66 2.99
C ALA A 53 2.31 -10.30 1.64
N GLU A 54 2.81 -11.53 1.64
CA GLU A 54 3.13 -12.27 0.41
C GLU A 54 1.89 -12.47 -0.47
N ARG A 55 0.76 -12.86 0.13
CA ARG A 55 -0.49 -13.04 -0.62
C ARG A 55 -0.95 -11.74 -1.29
N VAL A 56 -0.87 -10.62 -0.58
CA VAL A 56 -1.23 -9.30 -1.13
C VAL A 56 -0.23 -8.85 -2.20
N ARG A 57 1.07 -9.14 -2.01
CA ARG A 57 2.11 -8.87 -3.01
C ARG A 57 1.78 -9.53 -4.34
N GLU A 58 1.49 -10.83 -4.29
CA GLU A 58 1.20 -11.64 -5.48
C GLU A 58 -0.08 -11.19 -6.17
N LEU A 59 -1.18 -11.05 -5.42
CA LEU A 59 -2.47 -10.66 -5.97
C LEU A 59 -2.48 -9.23 -6.52
N GLY A 60 -1.68 -8.34 -5.92
CA GLY A 60 -1.62 -6.93 -6.29
C GLY A 60 -0.50 -6.57 -7.28
N GLY A 61 0.38 -7.51 -7.64
CA GLY A 61 1.51 -7.25 -8.54
C GLY A 61 2.55 -6.26 -7.98
N PHE A 62 2.72 -6.21 -6.66
CA PHE A 62 3.67 -5.30 -6.01
C PHE A 62 5.10 -5.84 -6.10
N ALA A 63 6.09 -4.93 -6.20
CA ALA A 63 7.51 -5.29 -6.22
C ALA A 63 7.98 -5.91 -4.90
N GLY A 64 7.24 -5.69 -3.82
CA GLY A 64 7.46 -6.32 -2.51
C GLY A 64 6.37 -5.97 -1.51
N ALA A 65 6.17 -6.81 -0.51
CA ALA A 65 5.32 -6.51 0.63
C ALA A 65 5.98 -6.99 1.91
N HIS A 66 5.87 -6.19 2.97
CA HIS A 66 6.47 -6.49 4.27
C HIS A 66 5.47 -6.20 5.38
N SER A 67 5.70 -6.75 6.56
CA SER A 67 4.88 -6.50 7.74
C SER A 67 5.65 -5.77 8.83
N ALA A 68 5.00 -4.92 9.61
CA ALA A 68 5.54 -4.36 10.84
C ALA A 68 4.47 -4.29 11.93
N MET A 69 4.93 -4.26 13.18
CA MET A 69 4.05 -4.11 14.35
C MET A 69 4.22 -2.73 14.97
N LEU A 70 3.15 -2.24 15.60
CA LEU A 70 3.20 -1.10 16.53
C LEU A 70 3.65 -1.56 17.93
N LEU A 71 3.42 -2.83 18.25
CA LEU A 71 3.81 -3.45 19.50
C LEU A 71 4.45 -4.81 19.20
N PRO A 72 5.80 -4.93 19.25
CA PRO A 72 6.78 -3.89 19.58
C PRO A 72 6.88 -2.79 18.50
N ASN A 73 7.45 -1.63 18.84
CA ASN A 73 7.55 -0.46 17.96
C ASN A 73 8.53 -0.66 16.78
N GLN A 74 8.09 -1.34 15.72
CA GLN A 74 8.95 -1.75 14.60
C GLN A 74 8.76 -0.90 13.34
N ALA A 75 7.59 -0.28 13.15
CA ALA A 75 7.16 0.29 11.88
C ALA A 75 8.18 1.27 11.26
N ALA A 76 8.65 2.26 12.03
CA ALA A 76 9.57 3.28 11.54
C ALA A 76 10.96 2.74 11.19
N CYS A 77 11.51 1.87 12.04
CA CYS A 77 12.80 1.25 11.80
C CYS A 77 12.77 0.39 10.52
N LYS A 78 11.70 -0.41 10.37
CA LYS A 78 11.54 -1.29 9.23
C LYS A 78 11.33 -0.51 7.92
N LEU A 79 10.50 0.54 7.93
CA LEU A 79 10.30 1.39 6.75
C LEU A 79 11.61 2.06 6.31
N ARG A 80 12.38 2.64 7.26
CA ARG A 80 13.69 3.23 6.95
C ARG A 80 14.66 2.22 6.34
N ALA A 81 14.74 1.02 6.89
CA ALA A 81 15.62 -0.02 6.37
C ALA A 81 15.23 -0.43 4.95
N LEU A 82 13.93 -0.54 4.66
CA LEU A 82 13.43 -0.87 3.34
C LEU A 82 13.67 0.26 2.32
N GLN A 83 13.44 1.51 2.69
CA GLN A 83 13.73 2.66 1.82
C GLN A 83 15.21 2.79 1.50
N ARG A 84 16.09 2.46 2.44
CA ARG A 84 17.55 2.38 2.17
C ARG A 84 17.90 1.25 1.22
N ARG A 85 17.19 0.12 1.30
CA ARG A 85 17.42 -1.06 0.44
C ARG A 85 16.85 -0.88 -0.96
N TYR A 86 15.76 -0.11 -1.09
CA TYR A 86 15.03 0.11 -2.33
C TYR A 86 14.76 1.61 -2.53
N PRO A 87 15.81 2.41 -2.83
CA PRO A 87 15.71 3.88 -2.86
C PRO A 87 14.81 4.41 -3.98
N ASP A 88 14.62 3.65 -5.06
CA ASP A 88 13.82 4.07 -6.22
C ASP A 88 12.34 3.69 -6.13
N ASP A 89 11.96 2.87 -5.16
CA ASP A 89 10.62 2.32 -5.04
C ASP A 89 9.68 3.26 -4.26
N ALA A 90 8.41 3.26 -4.66
CA ALA A 90 7.36 3.97 -3.95
C ALA A 90 6.77 3.09 -2.83
N PHE A 91 6.76 3.60 -1.59
CA PHE A 91 6.22 2.87 -0.45
C PHE A 91 4.77 3.25 -0.16
N ILE A 92 3.93 2.24 0.07
CA ILE A 92 2.55 2.37 0.51
C ILE A 92 2.41 1.69 1.86
N VAL A 93 1.99 2.43 2.87
CA VAL A 93 1.69 1.88 4.21
C VAL A 93 0.23 1.49 4.25
N VAL A 94 -0.06 0.26 4.67
CA VAL A 94 -1.41 -0.30 4.73
C VAL A 94 -1.73 -0.66 6.18
N PRO A 95 -2.70 -0.01 6.83
CA PRO A 95 -3.06 -0.35 8.20
C PRO A 95 -3.92 -1.62 8.22
N LEU A 96 -3.43 -2.70 8.84
CA LEU A 96 -4.21 -3.93 9.02
C LEU A 96 -5.02 -3.85 10.32
N PHE A 97 -6.11 -3.08 10.26
CA PHE A 97 -7.05 -2.88 11.35
C PHE A 97 -8.48 -3.11 10.83
N LEU A 98 -9.37 -3.59 11.69
CA LEU A 98 -10.78 -3.76 11.32
C LEU A 98 -11.46 -2.41 11.09
N SER A 99 -11.29 -1.47 12.03
CA SER A 99 -11.92 -0.16 11.97
C SER A 99 -10.88 0.95 11.97
N GLU A 100 -11.26 2.10 11.41
CA GLU A 100 -10.49 3.33 11.59
C GLU A 100 -10.57 3.81 13.04
N GLY A 101 -9.53 4.50 13.50
CA GLY A 101 -9.50 5.03 14.85
C GLY A 101 -8.15 5.59 15.23
N TYR A 102 -7.87 5.66 16.53
CA TYR A 102 -6.64 6.25 17.07
C TYR A 102 -5.36 5.69 16.43
N PHE A 103 -5.28 4.39 16.20
CA PHE A 103 -4.09 3.78 15.58
C PHE A 103 -3.89 4.21 14.13
N THR A 104 -4.96 4.19 13.32
CA THR A 104 -4.86 4.53 11.90
C THR A 104 -4.73 6.03 11.68
N ARG A 105 -5.38 6.86 12.50
CA ARG A 105 -5.41 8.32 12.32
C ARG A 105 -4.27 9.04 13.04
N THR A 106 -3.71 8.46 14.10
CA THR A 106 -2.72 9.16 14.94
C THR A 106 -1.44 8.35 15.06
N VAL A 107 -1.50 7.11 15.58
CA VAL A 107 -0.27 6.38 15.96
C VAL A 107 0.62 6.06 14.75
N ILE A 108 0.04 5.54 13.67
CA ILE A 108 0.81 5.20 12.46
C ILE A 108 1.44 6.46 11.85
N PRO A 109 0.67 7.53 11.53
CA PRO A 109 1.25 8.76 10.98
C PRO A 109 2.34 9.36 11.87
N THR A 110 2.10 9.48 13.19
CA THR A 110 3.05 10.08 14.13
C THR A 110 4.35 9.29 14.18
N ARG A 111 4.29 7.95 14.24
CA ARG A 111 5.51 7.13 14.34
C ARG A 111 6.31 7.08 13.03
N LEU A 112 5.65 7.27 11.90
CA LEU A 112 6.28 7.27 10.58
C LEU A 112 6.63 8.69 10.10
N ALA A 113 6.47 9.71 10.93
CA ALA A 113 6.78 11.10 10.59
C ALA A 113 8.21 11.25 10.05
N GLY A 114 8.37 12.05 9.00
CA GLY A 114 9.64 12.29 8.33
C GLY A 114 10.08 11.20 7.34
N LEU A 115 9.28 10.16 7.12
CA LEU A 115 9.55 9.13 6.11
C LEU A 115 8.69 9.34 4.86
N ASN A 116 9.19 8.94 3.69
CA ASN A 116 8.47 9.08 2.42
C ASN A 116 7.56 7.87 2.12
N TYR A 117 6.25 8.02 2.28
CA TYR A 117 5.29 6.95 1.99
C TYR A 117 3.91 7.51 1.64
N ARG A 118 3.10 6.69 0.98
CA ARG A 118 1.67 6.95 0.74
C ARG A 118 0.84 6.27 1.82
N TYR A 119 -0.19 6.98 2.29
CA TYR A 119 -1.08 6.50 3.33
C TYR A 119 -2.43 7.22 3.26
N ASN A 120 -3.52 6.48 3.43
CA ASN A 120 -4.89 7.04 3.42
C ASN A 120 -5.69 6.72 4.69
N GLY A 121 -5.10 6.01 5.65
CA GLY A 121 -5.74 5.70 6.94
C GLY A 121 -6.91 4.72 6.92
N ARG A 122 -7.34 4.25 5.75
CA ARG A 122 -8.53 3.39 5.61
C ARG A 122 -8.27 2.00 6.18
N ALA A 123 -9.20 1.53 7.00
CA ALA A 123 -9.20 0.20 7.58
C ALA A 123 -9.92 -0.82 6.67
N LEU A 124 -10.07 -2.06 7.15
CA LEU A 124 -10.75 -3.12 6.41
C LEU A 124 -12.26 -2.88 6.29
N LEU A 125 -12.90 -2.34 7.33
CA LEU A 125 -14.30 -1.91 7.29
C LEU A 125 -14.40 -0.50 6.66
N PRO A 126 -15.48 -0.22 5.91
CA PRO A 126 -16.72 -0.98 5.76
C PRO A 126 -16.75 -1.92 4.53
N SER A 127 -15.62 -2.49 4.09
CA SER A 127 -15.61 -3.34 2.89
C SER A 127 -16.60 -4.51 3.02
N PRO A 128 -17.53 -4.68 2.07
CA PRO A 128 -18.49 -5.79 2.11
C PRO A 128 -17.81 -7.16 1.95
N GLN A 129 -16.55 -7.19 1.51
CA GLN A 129 -15.75 -8.41 1.40
C GLN A 129 -15.40 -8.98 2.78
N ILE A 130 -15.24 -8.13 3.79
CA ILE A 130 -14.98 -8.54 5.18
C ILE A 130 -16.25 -9.13 5.80
N ALA A 131 -17.41 -8.49 5.57
CA ALA A 131 -18.70 -9.04 5.99
C ALA A 131 -18.93 -10.44 5.39
N ARG A 132 -18.78 -10.58 4.06
CA ARG A 132 -18.89 -11.87 3.39
C ARG A 132 -17.89 -12.90 3.88
N TRP A 133 -16.67 -12.49 4.25
CA TRP A 133 -15.69 -13.39 4.83
C TRP A 133 -16.14 -13.89 6.20
N MET A 134 -16.58 -12.99 7.09
CA MET A 134 -17.11 -13.36 8.41
C MET A 134 -18.31 -14.31 8.30
N GLU A 135 -19.25 -14.03 7.39
CA GLU A 135 -20.40 -14.91 7.12
C GLU A 135 -19.98 -16.33 6.72
N ARG A 136 -18.94 -16.48 5.88
CA ARG A 136 -18.41 -17.80 5.51
C ARG A 136 -17.81 -18.52 6.70
N GLN A 137 -16.99 -17.84 7.49
CA GLN A 137 -16.36 -18.43 8.68
C GLN A 137 -17.40 -18.90 9.71
N ILE A 138 -18.45 -18.10 9.94
CA ILE A 138 -19.55 -18.47 10.85
C ILE A 138 -20.30 -19.69 10.33
N ARG A 139 -20.61 -19.75 9.02
CA ARG A 139 -21.31 -20.88 8.42
C ARG A 139 -20.50 -22.17 8.52
N GLU A 140 -19.20 -22.09 8.24
CA GLU A 140 -18.26 -23.21 8.37
C GLU A 140 -18.25 -23.73 9.81
N TRP A 141 -18.15 -22.83 10.79
CA TRP A 141 -18.19 -23.20 12.21
C TRP A 141 -19.50 -23.88 12.61
N ILE A 142 -20.65 -23.30 12.27
CA ILE A 142 -21.96 -23.87 12.61
C ILE A 142 -22.14 -25.26 11.97
N SER A 143 -21.62 -25.45 10.76
CA SER A 143 -21.73 -26.74 10.04
C SER A 143 -20.77 -27.81 10.57
N SER A 144 -19.83 -27.43 11.44
CA SER A 144 -18.86 -28.32 12.09
C SER A 144 -19.21 -28.66 13.54
N LEU A 145 -20.33 -28.11 14.06
CA LEU A 145 -20.94 -28.47 15.33
C LEU A 145 -21.78 -29.74 15.19
#